data_AF-A0A5K1CI17-F1
#
_entry.id   AF-A0A5K1CI17-F1
#
_cell.length_a   1.000
_cell.length_b   1.000
_cell.length_c   1.000
_cell.angle_alpha   90.00
_cell.angle_beta   90.00
_cell.angle_gamma   90.00
#
_symmetry.space_group_name_H-M   'P 1'
#
loop_
_entity.id
_entity.type
_entity.pdbx_description
1 polymer ?
#
loop_
_entity_poly.entity_id
_entity_poly.type
_entity_poly.pdbx_seq_one_letter_code
_entity_poly.pdbx_strand_id
1 'polypeptide(L)'
;AVNSEGQVYSISSLKPFVNWVQDFGAIDKMISLTAGNNGLVYLVFPRKSLVMALDASEGTVLWRDNVGPLSVYACSLLIDST
;
A
#
# COMPACT_ATOMS: atom_id res chain seq x y z
N ALA A 1 -10.08 17.96 -7.04
CA ALA A 1 -9.08 17.75 -5.96
C ALA A 1 -7.83 17.18 -6.60
N VAL A 2 -6.67 17.77 -6.35
CA VAL A 2 -5.39 17.26 -6.86
C VAL A 2 -5.02 16.05 -6.02
N ASN A 3 -4.85 14.88 -6.66
CA ASN A 3 -4.32 13.69 -5.99
C ASN A 3 -2.91 14.03 -5.50
N SER A 4 -2.66 13.99 -4.18
CA SER A 4 -1.39 14.38 -3.55
C SER A 4 -0.25 13.37 -3.75
N GLU A 5 -0.44 12.37 -4.63
CA GLU A 5 0.52 11.31 -4.96
C GLU A 5 0.89 10.41 -3.77
N GLY A 6 0.06 10.33 -2.73
CA GLY A 6 0.30 9.46 -1.57
C GLY A 6 -0.97 9.01 -0.85
N GLN A 7 -2.13 9.21 -1.46
CA GLN A 7 -3.42 8.85 -0.88
C GLN A 7 -3.83 7.42 -1.26
N VAL A 8 -4.26 6.66 -0.27
CA VAL A 8 -4.83 5.33 -0.42
C VAL A 8 -6.32 5.42 -0.12
N TYR A 9 -7.11 4.87 -1.03
CA TYR A 9 -8.56 4.91 -0.97
C TYR A 9 -9.11 3.49 -0.85
N SER A 10 -10.10 3.31 0.00
CA SER A 10 -11.03 2.18 -0.10
C SER A 10 -12.31 2.65 -0.74
N ILE A 11 -12.71 1.98 -1.82
CA ILE A 11 -13.90 2.31 -2.58
C ILE A 11 -14.83 1.09 -2.56
N SER A 12 -16.12 1.32 -2.32
CA SER A 12 -17.10 0.23 -2.36
C SER A 12 -17.26 -0.28 -3.80
N SER A 13 -17.21 -1.60 -3.97
CA SER A 13 -17.53 -2.24 -5.25
C SER A 13 -19.04 -2.27 -5.53
N LEU A 14 -19.87 -2.10 -4.49
CA LEU A 14 -21.33 -2.17 -4.57
C LEU A 14 -21.97 -0.81 -4.84
N LYS A 15 -21.34 0.28 -4.39
CA LYS A 15 -21.89 1.64 -4.44
C LYS A 15 -20.77 2.64 -4.73
N PRO A 16 -21.05 3.76 -5.43
CA PRO A 16 -20.03 4.72 -5.83
C PRO A 16 -19.67 5.68 -4.69
N PHE A 17 -19.28 5.16 -3.53
CA PHE A 17 -18.75 5.95 -2.43
C PHE A 17 -17.41 5.41 -1.91
N VAL A 18 -16.63 6.34 -1.36
CA VAL A 18 -15.36 6.07 -0.70
C VAL A 18 -15.65 5.64 0.73
N ASN A 19 -15.17 4.45 1.12
CA ASN A 19 -15.29 3.96 2.49
C ASN A 19 -14.36 4.76 3.41
N TRP A 20 -13.11 4.92 3.01
CA TRP A 20 -12.11 5.69 3.75
C TRP A 20 -10.98 6.17 2.83
N VAL A 21 -10.27 7.20 3.30
CA VAL A 21 -9.07 7.77 2.67
C VAL A 21 -7.98 7.89 3.72
N GLN A 22 -6.77 7.45 3.40
CA GLN A 22 -5.57 7.66 4.20
C GLN A 22 -4.52 8.39 3.37
N ASP A 23 -3.84 9.38 3.94
CA ASP A 23 -2.78 10.13 3.27
C ASP A 23 -1.41 9.76 3.86
N PHE A 24 -0.60 9.10 3.04
CA PHE A 24 0.76 8.70 3.37
C PHE A 24 1.81 9.52 2.61
N GLY A 25 1.42 10.61 1.95
CA GLY A 25 2.33 11.43 1.15
C GLY A 25 3.46 12.07 1.97
N ALA A 26 3.27 12.26 3.27
CA ALA A 26 4.32 12.70 4.19
C ALA A 26 5.43 11.65 4.42
N ILE A 27 5.14 10.37 4.17
CA ILE A 27 6.09 9.26 4.29
C ILE A 27 6.84 9.10 2.98
N ASP A 28 6.11 8.74 1.94
CA ASP A 28 6.59 8.65 0.57
C ASP A 28 5.38 8.61 -0.37
N LYS A 29 5.60 9.10 -1.58
CA LYS A 29 4.65 9.00 -2.70
C LYS A 29 4.74 7.66 -3.43
N MET A 30 5.88 6.98 -3.32
CA MET A 30 6.06 5.65 -3.91
C MET A 30 5.55 4.58 -2.95
N ILE A 31 4.35 4.05 -3.24
CA ILE A 31 3.65 3.07 -2.42
C ILE A 31 3.26 1.88 -3.29
N SER A 32 3.51 0.66 -2.82
CA SER A 32 2.94 -0.57 -3.36
C SER A 32 1.91 -1.13 -2.41
N LEU A 33 0.76 -1.57 -2.94
CA LEU A 33 -0.38 -2.09 -2.18
C LEU A 33 -0.52 -3.59 -2.43
N THR A 34 -0.74 -4.37 -1.38
CA THR A 34 -1.03 -5.81 -1.48
C THR A 34 -2.16 -6.17 -0.53
N ALA A 35 -3.24 -6.76 -1.06
CA ALA A 35 -4.34 -7.26 -0.25
C ALA A 35 -3.96 -8.61 0.37
N GLY A 36 -4.18 -8.75 1.69
CA GLY A 36 -4.06 -10.00 2.41
C GLY A 36 -5.41 -10.70 2.56
N ASN A 37 -5.43 -12.03 2.47
CA ASN A 37 -6.62 -12.85 2.73
C ASN A 37 -7.07 -12.87 4.21
N ASN A 38 -6.46 -12.04 5.05
CA ASN A 38 -6.73 -11.91 6.48
C ASN A 38 -7.44 -10.59 6.83
N GLY A 39 -8.04 -9.91 5.85
CA GLY A 39 -8.73 -8.63 6.06
C GLY A 39 -7.78 -7.44 6.21
N LEU A 40 -6.49 -7.63 5.89
CA LEU A 40 -5.48 -6.56 5.94
C LEU A 40 -5.08 -6.11 4.55
N VAL A 41 -4.67 -4.86 4.44
CA VAL A 41 -3.94 -4.34 3.28
C VAL A 41 -2.55 -3.94 3.72
N TYR A 42 -1.55 -4.46 3.01
CA TYR A 42 -0.15 -4.15 3.26
C TYR A 42 0.32 -3.05 2.33
N LEU A 43 0.94 -2.02 2.90
CA LEU A 43 1.60 -0.94 2.18
C LEU A 43 3.11 -1.13 2.28
N VAL A 44 3.79 -1.08 1.15
CA VAL A 44 5.24 -1.11 1.09
C VAL A 44 5.73 0.22 0.55
N PHE A 45 6.61 0.88 1.31
CA PHE A 45 7.30 2.10 0.94
C PHE A 45 8.76 1.75 0.61
N PRO A 46 9.09 1.37 -0.64
CA PRO A 46 10.37 0.77 -0.97
C PRO A 46 11.56 1.69 -0.64
N ARG A 47 11.45 3.00 -0.89
CA ARG A 47 12.54 3.96 -0.60
C ARG A 47 12.73 4.23 0.89
N LYS A 48 11.74 3.86 1.70
CA LYS A 48 11.78 4.00 3.16
C LYS A 48 12.07 2.69 3.87
N SER A 49 12.12 1.57 3.15
CA SER A 49 12.29 0.24 3.74
C SER A 49 11.24 -0.02 4.83
N LEU A 50 10.01 0.45 4.60
CA LEU A 50 8.94 0.48 5.58
C LEU A 50 7.75 -0.32 5.05
N VAL A 51 7.21 -1.19 5.89
CA VAL A 51 5.97 -1.93 5.65
C VAL A 51 4.94 -1.51 6.69
N MET A 52 3.69 -1.37 6.27
CA MET A 52 2.55 -1.15 7.15
C MET A 52 1.45 -2.15 6.86
N ALA A 53 0.71 -2.54 7.88
CA ALA A 53 -0.57 -3.21 7.71
C ALA A 53 -1.71 -2.32 8.19
N LEU A 54 -2.72 -2.23 7.35
CA LEU A 54 -3.97 -1.53 7.61
C LEU A 54 -5.10 -2.56 7.73
N ASP A 55 -6.05 -2.29 8.59
CA ASP A 55 -7.37 -2.91 8.52
C ASP A 55 -8.06 -2.48 7.21
N ALA A 56 -8.50 -3.43 6.38
CA ALA A 56 -9.08 -3.14 5.07
C ALA A 56 -10.46 -2.44 5.16
N SER A 57 -11.19 -2.66 6.25
CA SER A 57 -12.54 -2.12 6.43
C SER A 57 -12.52 -0.68 6.94
N GLU A 58 -11.58 -0.34 7.82
CA GLU A 58 -11.50 0.98 8.45
C GLU A 58 -10.35 1.85 7.92
N GLY A 59 -9.33 1.25 7.31
CA GLY A 59 -8.10 1.94 6.93
C GLY A 59 -7.19 2.26 8.12
N THR A 60 -7.48 1.72 9.29
CA THR A 60 -6.71 1.91 10.53
C THR A 60 -5.37 1.20 10.42
N VAL A 61 -4.27 1.90 10.70
CA VAL A 61 -2.93 1.30 10.75
C VAL A 61 -2.84 0.42 12.00
N LEU A 62 -2.67 -0.89 11.81
CA LEU A 62 -2.55 -1.86 12.90
C LEU A 62 -1.10 -2.00 13.36
N TRP A 63 -0.17 -2.03 12.41
CA TRP A 63 1.26 -2.06 12.72
C TRP A 63 2.08 -1.46 11.59
N ARG A 64 3.32 -1.11 11.92
CA ARG A 64 4.35 -0.68 10.97
C ARG A 64 5.69 -1.27 11.39
N ASP A 65 6.51 -1.64 10.41
CA ASP A 65 7.83 -2.19 10.67
C ASP A 65 8.85 -1.80 9.59
N ASN A 66 10.10 -1.63 10.00
CA ASN A 66 11.22 -1.37 9.11
C ASN A 66 11.88 -2.68 8.72
N VAL A 67 11.87 -3.00 7.43
CA VAL A 67 12.33 -4.29 6.92
C VAL A 67 13.82 -4.31 6.54
N GLY A 68 14.60 -3.35 7.06
CA GLY A 68 16.02 -3.15 6.69
C GLY A 68 16.18 -2.70 5.23
N PRO A 69 17.39 -2.37 4.77
CA PRO A 69 17.56 -1.88 3.40
C PRO A 69 17.05 -2.93 2.40
N LEU A 70 15.97 -2.60 1.70
CA LEU A 70 15.44 -3.42 0.61
C LEU A 70 16.51 -3.45 -0.49
N SER A 71 17.26 -4.55 -0.56
CA SER A 71 18.47 -4.68 -1.39
C SER A 71 18.19 -4.67 -2.90
N VAL A 72 16.92 -4.75 -3.34
CA VAL A 72 16.58 -4.87 -4.76
C VAL A 72 15.28 -4.14 -5.10
N TYR A 73 15.37 -3.13 -5.98
CA TYR A 73 14.25 -2.45 -6.63
C TYR A 73 13.81 -3.19 -7.91
N ALA A 74 13.53 -4.48 -7.87
CA ALA A 74 12.90 -5.18 -8.99
C ALA A 74 12.62 -6.63 -8.63
N CYS A 75 11.35 -7.01 -8.58
CA CYS A 75 10.96 -8.33 -9.03
C CYS A 75 10.44 -8.14 -10.46
N SER A 76 11.34 -8.08 -11.44
CA SER A 76 10.92 -8.30 -12.83
C SER A 76 10.60 -9.79 -12.92
N LEU A 77 9.32 -10.13 -13.08
CA LEU A 77 8.92 -11.48 -13.45
C LEU A 77 9.51 -11.77 -14.83
N LEU A 78 10.67 -12.45 -14.86
CA LEU A 78 11.17 -13.11 -16.05
C LEU A 78 10.26 -14.32 -16.29
N ILE A 79 9.21 -14.13 -17.08
CA ILE A 79 8.53 -15.25 -17.72
C ILE A 79 9.47 -15.68 -18.84
N ASP A 80 10.13 -16.82 -18.65
CA ASP A 80 10.92 -17.44 -19.70
C ASP A 80 9.94 -17.89 -20.80
N SER A 81 10.03 -17.27 -21.98
CA SER A 81 9.25 -17.65 -23.14
C SER A 81 9.97 -18.78 -23.87
N THR A 82 9.48 -20.00 -23.75
CA THR A 82 9.86 -21.15 -24.60
C THR A 82 9.17 -21.09 -25.95
#